data_AF-A0A1H7JJK0-F1
#
_entry.id   AF-A0A1H7JJK0-F1
#
_cell.length_a   1.000
_cell.length_b   1.000
_cell.length_c   1.000
_cell.angle_alpha   90.00
_cell.angle_beta   90.00
_cell.angle_gamma   90.00
#
_symmetry.space_group_name_H-M   'P 1'
#
loop_
_entity.id
_entity.type
_entity.pdbx_description
1 polymer ?
#
loop_
_entity_poly.entity_id
_entity_poly.type
_entity_poly.pdbx_seq_one_letter_code
_entity_poly.pdbx_strand_id
1 'polypeptide(L)'
;MPIVKHICIHHNAQKSLRYILDPDKTEDLLYTASINCMTDSESAYLQMKAVYEQFARDHFESPPPIQGNGSVKAIHYIQSFSPDDDVTPELAHKIAKAFVRKNFGEDVQAVIATHVDKNHLHSHIIVNAYSLSGKRFYANKASLIKARENSDGVCKAFGLEMNPNLTGKGKSINYGEWRHRKNGDSWKQQIRDEIDKLIPNVTSLDELLQSLEERGYEVKRGKYISIKASGQERFVRTKTLGEEYTEECLKDRILYRDLDAGDTPTQDSESQLRAAYVAVIGDVLVLATQHKKVPRKHIVTAEYSVENDLDVYKLSAQLSVINKENIISIGDLEGRITKLRADYEKQRQEVNSFIEEHNRLVSLWEQVKDYHALSDKGELSETEKLKLSICKRAMSDSGIFTRADFDQLKERTGIIDKKITAMKDSLDKCRQQYDVFRDIRDTYYNISKGDYISNLVEEERQRQAQVKKNKPHR
;
A
#
# COMPACT_ATOMS: atom_id res chain seq x y z
N MET A 1 -12.74 -3.11 -4.57
CA MET A 1 -13.37 -1.76 -4.60
C MET A 1 -13.75 -1.41 -3.19
N PRO A 2 -13.35 -0.23 -2.69
CA PRO A 2 -13.49 0.05 -1.28
C PRO A 2 -14.95 0.28 -0.89
N ILE A 3 -15.33 -0.23 0.27
CA ILE A 3 -16.64 -0.01 0.86
C ILE A 3 -16.65 1.40 1.47
N VAL A 4 -17.56 2.25 1.00
CA VAL A 4 -17.78 3.59 1.57
C VAL A 4 -19.05 3.64 2.39
N LYS A 5 -18.92 4.18 3.61
CA LYS A 5 -20.03 4.54 4.51
C LYS A 5 -19.80 5.95 5.08
N HIS A 6 -20.87 6.58 5.57
CA HIS A 6 -20.76 7.83 6.34
C HIS A 6 -21.54 7.77 7.64
N ILE A 7 -21.13 8.60 8.60
CA ILE A 7 -21.77 8.79 9.90
C ILE A 7 -21.91 10.30 10.13
N CYS A 8 -23.08 10.74 10.58
CA CYS A 8 -23.29 12.14 10.95
C CYS A 8 -22.64 12.42 12.31
N ILE A 9 -21.86 13.49 12.37
CA ILE A 9 -21.34 14.03 13.63
C ILE A 9 -22.26 15.17 14.05
N HIS A 10 -23.03 14.95 15.12
CA HIS A 10 -23.93 15.95 15.70
C HIS A 10 -23.28 16.69 16.87
N HIS A 11 -22.33 16.05 17.55
CA HIS A 11 -21.63 16.55 18.74
C HIS A 11 -20.18 16.03 18.75
N ASN A 12 -19.31 16.62 19.58
CA ASN A 12 -17.95 16.14 19.83
C ASN A 12 -17.04 16.02 18.58
N ALA A 13 -17.17 16.93 17.62
CA ALA A 13 -16.36 16.88 16.39
C ALA A 13 -14.83 16.91 16.66
N GLN A 14 -14.38 17.65 17.68
CA GLN A 14 -12.97 17.66 18.09
C GLN A 14 -12.48 16.27 18.54
N LYS A 15 -13.30 15.53 19.28
CA LYS A 15 -12.98 14.15 19.69
C LYS A 15 -12.86 13.22 18.47
N SER A 16 -13.73 13.39 17.47
CA SER A 16 -13.67 12.64 16.22
C SER A 16 -12.43 12.98 15.40
N LEU A 17 -12.07 14.27 15.31
CA LEU A 17 -10.83 14.73 14.67
C LEU A 17 -9.59 14.14 15.35
N ARG A 18 -9.53 14.20 16.68
CA ARG A 18 -8.45 13.58 17.46
C ARG A 18 -8.38 12.07 17.28
N TYR A 19 -9.52 11.38 17.16
CA TYR A 19 -9.55 9.94 16.93
C TYR A 19 -9.02 9.55 15.54
N ILE A 20 -9.35 10.31 14.49
CA ILE A 20 -8.87 9.97 13.14
C ILE A 20 -7.39 10.32 12.97
N LEU A 21 -6.91 11.37 13.66
CA LEU A 21 -5.51 11.80 13.72
C LEU A 21 -4.75 11.09 14.87
N ASP A 22 -5.12 9.86 15.20
CA ASP A 22 -4.44 9.07 16.23
C ASP A 22 -3.12 8.52 15.65
N PRO A 23 -1.95 8.86 16.21
CA PRO A 23 -0.66 8.39 15.72
C PRO A 23 -0.57 6.87 15.63
N ASP A 24 -1.02 6.15 16.67
CA ASP A 24 -0.96 4.68 16.72
C ASP A 24 -1.70 4.02 15.55
N LYS A 25 -2.70 4.71 15.00
CA LYS A 25 -3.52 4.21 13.89
C LYS A 25 -3.03 4.61 12.53
N THR A 26 -2.33 5.73 12.41
CA THR A 26 -2.06 6.40 11.12
C THR A 26 -0.63 6.20 10.62
N GLU A 27 0.03 5.15 11.12
CA GLU A 27 1.49 5.01 11.04
C GLU A 27 2.15 6.29 11.54
N ASP A 28 1.71 6.76 12.72
CA ASP A 28 2.15 7.98 13.39
C ASP A 28 2.02 9.25 12.55
N LEU A 29 0.80 9.50 12.07
CA LEU A 29 0.41 10.66 11.26
C LEU A 29 0.97 10.68 9.83
N LEU A 30 1.75 9.68 9.42
CA LEU A 30 2.31 9.57 8.07
C LEU A 30 1.24 9.68 6.97
N TYR A 31 0.07 9.09 7.19
CA TYR A 31 -1.05 9.17 6.24
C TYR A 31 -2.14 10.13 6.69
N THR A 32 -1.76 11.38 6.99
CA THR A 32 -2.70 12.45 7.33
C THR A 32 -2.59 13.62 6.34
N ALA A 33 -3.73 14.28 6.07
CA ALA A 33 -3.81 15.48 5.25
C ALA A 33 -5.08 16.28 5.57
N SER A 34 -5.10 17.57 5.25
CA SER A 34 -6.31 18.40 5.33
C SER A 34 -6.53 19.22 4.04
N ILE A 35 -7.74 19.76 3.89
CA ILE A 35 -8.15 20.65 2.80
C ILE A 35 -8.89 21.83 3.41
N ASN A 36 -8.50 23.06 3.06
CA ASN A 36 -9.06 24.34 3.55
C ASN A 36 -9.17 24.44 5.08
N CYS A 37 -8.35 23.67 5.80
CA CYS A 37 -8.17 23.75 7.24
C CYS A 37 -6.81 23.16 7.62
N MET A 38 -6.39 23.37 8.88
CA MET A 38 -5.17 22.78 9.42
C MET A 38 -5.28 21.26 9.59
N THR A 39 -4.13 20.57 9.61
CA THR A 39 -4.06 19.11 9.77
C THR A 39 -3.98 18.65 11.24
N ASP A 40 -4.00 19.58 12.20
CA ASP A 40 -4.09 19.26 13.65
C ASP A 40 -5.52 19.36 14.18
N SER A 41 -5.84 18.56 15.21
CA SER A 41 -7.22 18.38 15.66
C SER A 41 -7.87 19.64 16.25
N GLU A 42 -7.09 20.50 16.92
CA GLU A 42 -7.60 21.69 17.60
C GLU A 42 -7.86 22.82 16.61
N SER A 43 -6.88 23.14 15.77
CA SER A 43 -7.00 24.20 14.77
C SER A 43 -8.01 23.83 13.69
N ALA A 44 -8.04 22.57 13.24
CA ALA A 44 -9.07 22.09 12.31
C ALA A 44 -10.48 22.25 12.89
N TYR A 45 -10.67 21.91 14.17
CA TYR A 45 -11.94 22.08 14.86
C TYR A 45 -12.38 23.56 14.89
N LEU A 46 -11.49 24.47 15.28
CA LEU A 46 -11.79 25.90 15.34
C LEU A 46 -12.14 26.49 13.96
N GLN A 47 -11.40 26.08 12.92
CA GLN A 47 -11.64 26.55 11.55
C GLN A 47 -12.92 25.97 10.94
N MET A 48 -13.25 24.70 11.23
CA MET A 48 -14.53 24.10 10.82
C MET A 48 -15.71 24.74 11.56
N LYS A 49 -15.55 25.02 12.85
CA LYS A 49 -16.54 25.72 13.67
C LYS A 49 -16.89 27.08 13.09
N ALA A 50 -15.88 27.89 12.75
CA ALA A 50 -16.08 29.23 12.20
C ALA A 50 -16.95 29.23 10.92
N VAL A 51 -16.66 28.32 9.98
CA VAL A 51 -17.42 28.21 8.72
C VAL A 51 -18.84 27.70 8.98
N TYR A 52 -19.01 26.73 9.87
CA TYR A 52 -20.33 26.22 10.21
C TYR A 52 -21.23 27.31 10.80
N GLU A 53 -20.73 28.03 11.81
CA GLU A 53 -21.51 29.05 12.53
C GLU A 53 -21.92 30.22 11.64
N GLN A 54 -21.15 30.50 10.59
CA GLN A 54 -21.52 31.49 9.58
C GLN A 54 -22.79 31.11 8.78
N PHE A 55 -23.00 29.82 8.47
CA PHE A 55 -24.04 29.40 7.53
C PHE A 55 -25.19 28.60 8.17
N ALA A 56 -24.94 27.90 9.27
CA ALA A 56 -25.89 26.94 9.84
C ALA A 56 -27.06 27.57 10.60
N ARG A 57 -26.99 28.88 10.92
CA ARG A 57 -27.91 29.56 11.85
C ARG A 57 -28.08 28.81 13.18
N ASP A 58 -27.02 28.14 13.61
CA ASP A 58 -26.93 27.29 14.79
C ASP A 58 -25.48 27.32 15.28
N HIS A 59 -25.24 27.16 16.59
CA HIS A 59 -23.90 27.11 17.16
C HIS A 59 -23.28 25.73 17.01
N PHE A 60 -21.97 25.65 16.80
CA PHE A 60 -21.30 24.36 16.62
C PHE A 60 -21.38 23.48 17.88
N GLU A 61 -21.47 24.12 19.04
CA GLU A 61 -21.56 23.52 20.38
C GLU A 61 -22.98 23.49 20.94
N SER A 62 -24.01 23.77 20.13
CA SER A 62 -25.40 23.70 20.58
C SER A 62 -25.69 22.35 21.27
N PRO A 63 -26.37 22.37 22.43
CA PRO A 63 -26.67 21.15 23.17
C PRO A 63 -27.58 20.23 22.35
N PRO A 64 -27.56 18.90 22.61
CA PRO A 64 -28.47 17.98 21.97
C PRO A 64 -29.94 18.40 22.21
N PRO A 65 -30.80 18.36 21.20
CA PRO A 65 -32.23 18.61 21.40
C PRO A 65 -32.84 17.52 22.30
N ILE A 66 -33.92 17.87 22.98
CA ILE A 66 -34.67 16.96 23.88
C ILE A 66 -35.17 15.71 23.12
N GLN A 67 -35.45 15.86 21.82
CA GLN A 67 -35.91 14.77 20.97
C GLN A 67 -35.24 14.83 19.58
N GLY A 68 -34.84 13.67 19.07
CA GLY A 68 -34.19 13.53 17.77
C GLY A 68 -32.69 13.84 17.79
N ASN A 69 -32.08 13.85 16.60
CA ASN A 69 -30.66 14.21 16.45
C ASN A 69 -30.54 15.72 16.19
N GLY A 70 -29.57 16.37 16.84
CA GLY A 70 -29.28 17.79 16.60
C GLY A 70 -28.79 18.08 15.18
N SER A 71 -28.45 19.34 14.90
CA SER A 71 -27.90 19.71 13.59
C SER A 71 -26.60 18.94 13.31
N VAL A 72 -26.45 18.40 12.09
CA VAL A 72 -25.21 17.77 11.65
C VAL A 72 -24.11 18.84 11.55
N LYS A 73 -23.04 18.70 12.33
CA LYS A 73 -21.90 19.62 12.39
C LYS A 73 -20.80 19.23 11.41
N ALA A 74 -20.57 17.93 11.26
CA ALA A 74 -19.62 17.35 10.30
C ALA A 74 -20.11 15.97 9.85
N ILE A 75 -19.53 15.44 8.78
CA ILE A 75 -19.83 14.13 8.22
C ILE A 75 -18.55 13.30 8.18
N HIS A 76 -18.57 12.15 8.83
CA HIS A 76 -17.45 11.21 8.87
C HIS A 76 -17.62 10.13 7.81
N TYR A 77 -16.82 10.16 6.76
CA TYR A 77 -16.72 9.09 5.77
C TYR A 77 -15.65 8.09 6.18
N ILE A 78 -15.95 6.81 5.91
CA ILE A 78 -15.03 5.69 6.11
C ILE A 78 -14.98 4.95 4.78
N GLN A 79 -13.78 4.85 4.19
CA GLN A 79 -13.48 4.15 2.95
C GLN A 79 -12.57 2.96 3.29
N SER A 80 -13.12 1.75 3.27
CA SER A 80 -12.40 0.52 3.65
C SER A 80 -12.00 -0.28 2.43
N PHE A 81 -10.73 -0.67 2.32
CA PHE A 81 -10.20 -1.53 1.26
C PHE A 81 -10.23 -3.01 1.69
N SER A 82 -10.38 -3.93 0.75
CA SER A 82 -10.27 -5.36 1.06
C SER A 82 -8.81 -5.71 1.39
N PRO A 83 -8.53 -6.65 2.33
CA PRO A 83 -7.20 -7.24 2.45
C PRO A 83 -6.69 -7.88 1.15
N ASP A 84 -7.62 -8.32 0.30
CA ASP A 84 -7.30 -8.91 -1.02
C ASP A 84 -7.09 -7.85 -2.11
N ASP A 85 -7.41 -6.58 -1.83
CA ASP A 85 -7.08 -5.48 -2.74
C ASP A 85 -5.58 -5.18 -2.52
N ASP A 86 -4.75 -5.35 -3.54
CA ASP A 86 -3.33 -4.97 -3.49
C ASP A 86 -3.18 -3.45 -3.44
N VAL A 87 -3.33 -2.91 -2.23
CA VAL A 87 -3.36 -1.48 -1.95
C VAL A 87 -2.37 -1.20 -0.84
N THR A 88 -1.35 -0.41 -1.14
CA THR A 88 -0.46 0.09 -0.10
C THR A 88 -1.12 1.25 0.67
N PRO A 89 -0.71 1.51 1.93
CA PRO A 89 -1.17 2.67 2.68
C PRO A 89 -1.03 4.02 1.94
N GLU A 90 0.08 4.23 1.22
CA GLU A 90 0.31 5.44 0.40
C GLU A 90 -0.72 5.57 -0.72
N LEU A 91 -1.04 4.45 -1.38
CA LEU A 91 -2.04 4.43 -2.45
C LEU A 91 -3.45 4.68 -1.89
N ALA A 92 -3.81 4.02 -0.78
CA ALA A 92 -5.06 4.27 -0.07
C ALA A 92 -5.21 5.75 0.33
N HIS A 93 -4.12 6.37 0.80
CA HIS A 93 -4.12 7.78 1.19
C HIS A 93 -4.25 8.73 -0.02
N LYS A 94 -3.54 8.46 -1.12
CA LYS A 94 -3.69 9.20 -2.39
C LYS A 94 -5.12 9.12 -2.93
N ILE A 95 -5.72 7.93 -2.89
CA ILE A 95 -7.11 7.70 -3.28
C ILE A 95 -8.06 8.50 -2.41
N ALA A 96 -7.87 8.51 -1.08
CA ALA A 96 -8.71 9.29 -0.17
C ALA A 96 -8.68 10.78 -0.49
N LYS A 97 -7.48 11.36 -0.74
CA LYS A 97 -7.32 12.77 -1.14
C LYS A 97 -8.04 13.08 -2.45
N ALA A 98 -7.90 12.22 -3.46
CA ALA A 98 -8.57 12.40 -4.74
C ALA A 98 -10.10 12.22 -4.64
N PHE A 99 -10.56 11.28 -3.80
CA PHE A 99 -11.97 11.07 -3.52
C PHE A 99 -12.62 12.32 -2.90
N VAL A 100 -11.98 12.96 -1.92
CA VAL A 100 -12.52 14.18 -1.31
C VAL A 100 -12.69 15.29 -2.35
N ARG A 101 -11.65 15.58 -3.13
CA ARG A 101 -11.71 16.60 -4.19
C ARG A 101 -12.78 16.28 -5.24
N LYS A 102 -12.87 15.02 -5.68
CA LYS A 102 -13.88 14.59 -6.67
C LYS A 102 -15.31 14.71 -6.14
N ASN A 103 -15.53 14.36 -4.87
CA ASN A 103 -16.86 14.25 -4.31
C ASN A 103 -17.42 15.59 -3.82
N PHE A 104 -16.57 16.44 -3.23
CA PHE A 104 -17.00 17.69 -2.59
C PHE A 104 -16.52 18.95 -3.31
N GLY A 105 -15.54 18.85 -4.21
CA GLY A 105 -14.89 19.98 -4.87
C GLY A 105 -13.78 20.61 -4.02
N GLU A 106 -13.19 21.69 -4.53
CA GLU A 106 -12.07 22.40 -3.87
C GLU A 106 -12.52 23.34 -2.74
N ASP A 107 -13.82 23.58 -2.59
CA ASP A 107 -14.39 24.51 -1.61
C ASP A 107 -14.70 23.85 -0.25
N VAL A 108 -14.36 22.57 -0.11
CA VAL A 108 -14.67 21.75 1.07
C VAL A 108 -13.64 21.95 2.18
N GLN A 109 -14.08 21.95 3.44
CA GLN A 109 -13.19 21.73 4.58
C GLN A 109 -13.18 20.26 4.98
N ALA A 110 -12.02 19.62 4.95
CA ALA A 110 -11.89 18.21 5.27
C ALA A 110 -10.56 17.86 5.94
N VAL A 111 -10.59 16.87 6.84
CA VAL A 111 -9.41 16.20 7.40
C VAL A 111 -9.46 14.72 7.00
N ILE A 112 -8.33 14.20 6.54
CA ILE A 112 -8.16 12.88 5.94
C ILE A 112 -7.07 12.13 6.71
N ALA A 113 -7.35 10.90 7.13
CA ALA A 113 -6.41 10.03 7.80
C ALA A 113 -6.58 8.58 7.33
N THR A 114 -5.49 7.89 6.97
CA THR A 114 -5.53 6.47 6.61
C THR A 114 -5.03 5.63 7.76
N HIS A 115 -5.85 4.68 8.22
CA HIS A 115 -5.56 3.80 9.34
C HIS A 115 -4.98 2.48 8.87
N VAL A 116 -3.88 2.06 9.51
CA VAL A 116 -3.09 0.85 9.23
C VAL A 116 -3.05 -0.14 10.41
N ASP A 117 -3.73 0.17 11.52
CA ASP A 117 -3.75 -0.60 12.78
C ASP A 117 -4.52 -1.92 12.71
N LYS A 118 -5.23 -2.19 11.62
CA LYS A 118 -6.10 -3.36 11.45
C LYS A 118 -5.69 -4.20 10.26
N ASN A 119 -6.17 -5.45 10.22
CA ASN A 119 -5.98 -6.38 9.09
C ASN A 119 -6.46 -5.85 7.72
N HIS A 120 -7.16 -4.72 7.67
CA HIS A 120 -7.55 -4.06 6.42
C HIS A 120 -7.34 -2.56 6.50
N LEU A 121 -6.88 -1.97 5.41
CA LEU A 121 -6.69 -0.53 5.29
C LEU A 121 -8.02 0.19 5.23
N HIS A 122 -8.12 1.32 5.91
CA HIS A 122 -9.29 2.17 5.83
C HIS A 122 -8.96 3.64 6.02
N SER A 123 -9.51 4.48 5.14
CA SER A 123 -9.36 5.93 5.22
C SER A 123 -10.57 6.56 5.91
N HIS A 124 -10.30 7.33 6.94
CA HIS A 124 -11.24 8.19 7.65
C HIS A 124 -11.17 9.61 7.09
N ILE A 125 -12.33 10.18 6.80
CA ILE A 125 -12.44 11.54 6.23
C ILE A 125 -13.53 12.27 7.00
N ILE A 126 -13.18 13.34 7.71
CA ILE A 126 -14.15 14.22 8.37
C ILE A 126 -14.32 15.47 7.51
N VAL A 127 -15.55 15.71 7.05
CA VAL A 127 -15.93 16.85 6.21
C VAL A 127 -16.84 17.78 6.99
N ASN A 128 -16.61 19.09 6.92
CA ASN A 128 -17.52 20.07 7.53
C ASN A 128 -18.91 20.00 6.88
N ALA A 129 -19.98 20.29 7.63
CA ALA A 129 -21.35 20.24 7.09
C ALA A 129 -21.62 21.33 6.04
N TYR A 130 -20.80 22.38 5.98
CA TYR A 130 -20.87 23.46 5.02
C TYR A 130 -19.52 23.66 4.32
N SER A 131 -19.55 24.00 3.04
CA SER A 131 -18.38 24.48 2.28
C SER A 131 -18.04 25.93 2.65
N LEU A 132 -16.88 26.43 2.24
CA LEU A 132 -16.51 27.83 2.49
C LEU A 132 -17.49 28.81 1.81
N SER A 133 -18.07 28.41 0.68
CA SER A 133 -19.10 29.18 -0.02
C SER A 133 -20.51 29.03 0.55
N GLY A 134 -20.68 28.31 1.67
CA GLY A 134 -21.98 28.11 2.32
C GLY A 134 -22.85 27.00 1.72
N LYS A 135 -22.30 26.17 0.81
CA LYS A 135 -23.03 25.00 0.31
C LYS A 135 -23.12 23.94 1.40
N ARG A 136 -24.34 23.56 1.78
CA ARG A 136 -24.56 22.48 2.74
C ARG A 136 -24.31 21.11 2.11
N PHE A 137 -23.51 20.29 2.78
CA PHE A 137 -23.35 18.87 2.48
C PHE A 137 -24.34 18.04 3.30
N TYR A 138 -24.91 17.02 2.66
CA TYR A 138 -25.91 16.15 3.27
C TYR A 138 -25.37 14.74 3.40
N ALA A 139 -25.72 14.06 4.49
CA ALA A 139 -25.43 12.65 4.74
C ALA A 139 -26.74 11.84 4.68
N ASN A 140 -27.17 11.57 3.46
CA ASN A 140 -28.37 10.79 3.14
C ASN A 140 -28.08 9.69 2.10
N LYS A 141 -29.06 8.83 1.83
CA LYS A 141 -28.90 7.71 0.90
C LYS A 141 -28.42 8.13 -0.49
N ALA A 142 -28.93 9.23 -1.04
CA ALA A 142 -28.53 9.72 -2.36
C ALA A 142 -27.06 10.20 -2.36
N SER A 143 -26.67 10.97 -1.34
CA SER A 143 -25.28 11.42 -1.18
C SER A 143 -24.30 10.25 -0.96
N LEU A 144 -24.74 9.17 -0.30
CA LEU A 144 -23.92 7.98 -0.09
C LEU A 144 -23.70 7.20 -1.39
N ILE A 145 -24.73 7.07 -2.23
CA ILE A 145 -24.63 6.45 -3.56
C ILE A 145 -23.61 7.23 -4.40
N LYS A 146 -23.76 8.57 -4.46
CA LYS A 146 -22.83 9.43 -5.19
C LYS A 146 -21.40 9.34 -4.66
N ALA A 147 -21.22 9.28 -3.34
CA ALA A 147 -19.91 9.09 -2.72
C ALA A 147 -19.27 7.75 -3.10
N ARG A 148 -20.05 6.66 -3.15
CA ARG A 148 -19.58 5.35 -3.61
C ARG A 148 -19.16 5.39 -5.07
N GLU A 149 -20.00 5.95 -5.95
CA GLU A 149 -19.69 6.10 -7.38
C GLU A 149 -18.42 6.92 -7.62
N ASN A 150 -18.25 8.03 -6.89
CA ASN A 150 -17.06 8.86 -6.99
C ASN A 150 -15.81 8.16 -6.44
N SER A 151 -15.92 7.49 -5.29
CA SER A 151 -14.84 6.66 -4.74
C SER A 151 -14.44 5.57 -5.74
N ASP A 152 -15.42 4.92 -6.35
CA ASP A 152 -15.18 3.88 -7.34
C ASP A 152 -14.49 4.44 -8.59
N GLY A 153 -14.94 5.59 -9.07
CA GLY A 153 -14.33 6.30 -10.19
C GLY A 153 -12.87 6.69 -9.90
N VAL A 154 -12.57 7.14 -8.67
CA VAL A 154 -11.21 7.48 -8.25
C VAL A 154 -10.34 6.23 -8.17
N CYS A 155 -10.78 5.16 -7.51
CA CYS A 155 -10.04 3.91 -7.44
C CYS A 155 -9.68 3.39 -8.85
N LYS A 156 -10.63 3.42 -9.79
CA LYS A 156 -10.39 3.08 -11.20
C LYS A 156 -9.33 3.98 -11.85
N ALA A 157 -9.37 5.28 -11.59
CA ALA A 157 -8.39 6.22 -12.11
C ALA A 157 -6.97 5.96 -11.58
N PHE A 158 -6.86 5.46 -10.35
CA PHE A 158 -5.61 5.01 -9.72
C PHE A 158 -5.20 3.58 -10.09
N GLY A 159 -5.93 2.92 -11.00
CA GLY A 159 -5.57 1.60 -11.52
C GLY A 159 -6.11 0.41 -10.73
N LEU A 160 -6.92 0.63 -9.68
CA LEU A 160 -7.59 -0.46 -8.98
C LEU A 160 -8.73 -1.02 -9.83
N GLU A 161 -8.60 -2.28 -10.24
CA GLU A 161 -9.65 -2.96 -10.98
C GLU A 161 -10.81 -3.37 -10.07
N MET A 162 -12.01 -3.34 -10.64
CA MET A 162 -13.23 -3.67 -9.93
C MET A 162 -13.26 -5.18 -9.66
N ASN A 163 -13.24 -5.60 -8.40
CA ASN A 163 -13.70 -6.94 -8.05
C ASN A 163 -15.18 -7.05 -8.52
N PRO A 164 -15.51 -7.95 -9.47
CA PRO A 164 -16.83 -7.96 -10.14
C PRO A 164 -18.03 -8.20 -9.21
N ASN A 165 -17.80 -8.53 -7.95
CA ASN A 165 -18.83 -9.00 -7.02
C ASN A 165 -19.64 -7.90 -6.32
N LEU A 166 -19.49 -6.63 -6.67
CA LEU A 166 -20.05 -5.53 -5.87
C LEU A 166 -20.86 -4.46 -6.63
N THR A 167 -21.38 -4.75 -7.82
CA THR A 167 -22.34 -3.85 -8.48
C THR A 167 -23.75 -4.44 -8.56
N GLY A 168 -24.58 -4.11 -7.56
CA GLY A 168 -26.03 -4.11 -7.67
C GLY A 168 -26.76 -5.11 -6.77
N LYS A 169 -27.36 -4.60 -5.69
CA LYS A 169 -28.34 -5.27 -4.80
C LYS A 169 -27.97 -6.71 -4.43
N GLY A 170 -27.18 -6.86 -3.38
CA GLY A 170 -26.86 -8.13 -2.68
C GLY A 170 -27.37 -9.40 -3.35
N LYS A 171 -26.61 -9.96 -4.28
CA LYS A 171 -26.62 -11.37 -4.67
C LYS A 171 -25.23 -11.77 -5.17
N SER A 172 -24.80 -12.92 -4.68
CA SER A 172 -23.64 -13.74 -5.04
C SER A 172 -23.09 -13.56 -6.47
N ILE A 173 -21.76 -13.68 -6.55
CA ILE A 173 -20.92 -13.99 -7.72
C ILE A 173 -21.70 -14.69 -8.85
N ASN A 174 -21.61 -14.16 -10.07
CA ASN A 174 -22.18 -14.73 -11.28
C ASN A 174 -21.54 -16.09 -11.60
N TYR A 175 -22.39 -17.13 -11.68
CA TYR A 175 -22.06 -18.53 -11.91
C TYR A 175 -21.18 -18.80 -13.15
N GLY A 176 -21.14 -17.89 -14.12
CA GLY A 176 -20.30 -18.02 -15.33
C GLY A 176 -18.79 -17.84 -15.11
N GLU A 177 -18.37 -16.93 -14.21
CA GLU A 177 -16.94 -16.67 -13.97
C GLU A 177 -16.30 -17.78 -13.12
N TRP A 178 -17.08 -18.37 -12.20
CA TRP A 178 -16.72 -19.61 -11.52
C TRP A 178 -16.52 -20.78 -12.50
N ARG A 179 -17.30 -20.81 -13.61
CA ARG A 179 -17.27 -21.91 -14.59
C ARG A 179 -16.05 -21.86 -15.51
N HIS A 180 -15.59 -20.69 -15.95
CA HIS A 180 -14.38 -20.58 -16.79
C HIS A 180 -13.08 -20.85 -16.02
N ARG A 181 -13.02 -20.48 -14.72
CA ARG A 181 -11.89 -20.87 -13.85
C ARG A 181 -11.80 -22.38 -13.62
N LYS A 182 -12.92 -23.10 -13.75
CA LYS A 182 -12.97 -24.56 -13.58
C LYS A 182 -12.62 -25.34 -14.87
N ASN A 183 -12.69 -24.70 -16.04
CA ASN A 183 -12.58 -25.38 -17.35
C ASN A 183 -11.28 -25.12 -18.13
N GLY A 184 -10.42 -24.18 -17.70
CA GLY A 184 -9.06 -24.03 -18.27
C GLY A 184 -8.89 -23.08 -19.47
N ASP A 185 -9.94 -22.42 -19.95
CA ASP A 185 -9.89 -21.59 -21.17
C ASP A 185 -9.52 -20.11 -20.89
N SER A 186 -8.43 -19.85 -20.15
CA SER A 186 -7.97 -18.48 -19.88
C SER A 186 -6.87 -18.05 -20.84
N TRP A 187 -7.21 -17.25 -21.85
CA TRP A 187 -6.26 -16.61 -22.76
C TRP A 187 -5.14 -15.84 -22.04
N LYS A 188 -5.43 -15.30 -20.84
CA LYS A 188 -4.41 -14.65 -20.00
C LYS A 188 -3.36 -15.64 -19.51
N GLN A 189 -3.76 -16.87 -19.18
CA GLN A 189 -2.82 -17.91 -18.77
C GLN A 189 -1.94 -18.33 -19.93
N GLN A 190 -2.51 -18.50 -21.13
CA GLN A 190 -1.73 -18.87 -22.31
C GLN A 190 -0.64 -17.84 -22.65
N ILE A 191 -0.95 -16.54 -22.56
CA ILE A 191 0.04 -15.49 -22.82
C ILE A 191 1.13 -15.48 -21.74
N ARG A 192 0.80 -15.72 -20.46
CA ARG A 192 1.80 -15.85 -19.37
C ARG A 192 2.75 -17.01 -19.62
N ASP A 193 2.18 -18.18 -19.90
CA ASP A 193 2.94 -19.40 -20.14
C ASP A 193 3.91 -19.23 -21.31
N GLU A 194 3.51 -18.46 -22.33
CA GLU A 194 4.36 -18.21 -23.49
C GLU A 194 5.48 -17.19 -23.21
N ILE A 195 5.18 -16.14 -22.46
CA ILE A 195 6.21 -15.19 -21.98
C ILE A 195 7.25 -15.91 -21.12
N ASP A 196 6.81 -16.73 -20.16
CA ASP A 196 7.71 -17.43 -19.23
C ASP A 196 8.65 -18.44 -19.92
N LYS A 197 8.20 -19.04 -21.03
CA LYS A 197 9.06 -19.92 -21.87
C LYS A 197 10.14 -19.16 -22.62
N LEU A 198 9.90 -17.90 -22.96
CA LEU A 198 10.80 -17.11 -23.79
C LEU A 198 11.88 -16.40 -22.98
N ILE A 199 11.58 -15.96 -21.75
CA ILE A 199 12.52 -15.24 -20.85
C ILE A 199 13.91 -15.89 -20.73
N PRO A 200 14.06 -17.23 -20.59
CA PRO A 200 15.38 -17.83 -20.50
C PRO A 200 16.27 -17.62 -21.72
N ASN A 201 15.67 -17.46 -22.91
CA ASN A 201 16.34 -17.46 -24.21
C ASN A 201 16.54 -16.08 -24.81
N VAL A 202 16.08 -15.04 -24.13
CA VAL A 202 16.13 -13.66 -24.60
C VAL A 202 17.02 -12.85 -23.67
N THR A 203 17.79 -11.95 -24.25
CA THR A 203 18.76 -11.10 -23.55
C THR A 203 18.22 -9.70 -23.32
N SER A 204 17.07 -9.38 -23.93
CA SER A 204 16.38 -8.11 -23.78
C SER A 204 14.87 -8.27 -23.93
N LEU A 205 14.13 -7.28 -23.41
CA LEU A 205 12.69 -7.21 -23.62
C LEU A 205 12.32 -7.12 -25.10
N ASP A 206 13.13 -6.48 -25.93
CA ASP A 206 12.85 -6.36 -27.36
C ASP A 206 12.85 -7.70 -28.08
N GLU A 207 13.80 -8.56 -27.71
CA GLU A 207 13.94 -9.92 -28.21
C GLU A 207 12.82 -10.85 -27.71
N LEU A 208 12.33 -10.62 -26.48
CA LEU A 208 11.12 -11.28 -25.95
C LEU A 208 9.89 -10.98 -26.80
N LEU A 209 9.68 -9.72 -27.17
CA LEU A 209 8.51 -9.31 -27.94
C LEU A 209 8.57 -9.79 -29.39
N GLN A 210 9.75 -9.76 -30.00
CA GLN A 210 9.97 -10.31 -31.34
C GLN A 210 9.69 -11.82 -31.36
N SER A 211 10.18 -12.55 -30.36
CA SER A 211 9.95 -13.99 -30.23
C SER A 211 8.47 -14.35 -30.05
N LEU A 212 7.65 -13.46 -29.46
CA LEU A 212 6.20 -13.65 -29.37
C LEU A 212 5.52 -13.44 -30.74
N GLU A 213 5.97 -12.47 -31.53
CA GLU A 213 5.44 -12.22 -32.88
C GLU A 213 5.71 -13.40 -33.83
N GLU A 214 6.91 -13.98 -33.75
CA GLU A 214 7.29 -15.18 -34.51
C GLU A 214 6.42 -16.41 -34.17
N ARG A 215 5.83 -16.44 -32.97
CA ARG A 215 4.90 -17.49 -32.53
C ARG A 215 3.43 -17.19 -32.84
N GLY A 216 3.17 -16.17 -33.65
CA GLY A 216 1.83 -15.84 -34.15
C GLY A 216 1.01 -14.98 -33.21
N TYR A 217 1.63 -14.31 -32.23
CA TYR A 217 0.99 -13.30 -31.42
C TYR A 217 1.15 -11.91 -32.06
N GLU A 218 0.09 -11.10 -32.08
CA GLU A 218 0.25 -9.71 -32.48
C GLU A 218 0.70 -8.88 -31.27
N VAL A 219 1.81 -8.13 -31.40
CA VAL A 219 2.31 -7.25 -30.34
C VAL A 219 2.12 -5.78 -30.73
N LYS A 220 1.62 -4.96 -29.79
CA LYS A 220 1.51 -3.51 -29.94
C LYS A 220 2.26 -2.80 -28.83
N ARG A 221 3.21 -1.95 -29.24
CA ARG A 221 3.99 -1.10 -28.36
C ARG A 221 3.33 0.28 -28.26
N GLY A 222 2.86 0.61 -27.06
CA GLY A 222 2.25 1.90 -26.72
C GLY A 222 2.61 2.25 -25.27
N LYS A 223 1.72 2.93 -24.52
CA LYS A 223 1.95 3.17 -23.08
C LYS A 223 2.15 1.87 -22.27
N TYR A 224 1.61 0.75 -22.75
CA TYR A 224 1.86 -0.59 -22.23
C TYR A 224 1.95 -1.57 -23.39
N ILE A 225 2.83 -2.56 -23.28
CA ILE A 225 2.93 -3.65 -24.25
C ILE A 225 1.61 -4.45 -24.22
N SER A 226 1.06 -4.69 -25.41
CA SER A 226 -0.19 -5.44 -25.59
C SER A 226 0.03 -6.61 -26.54
N ILE A 227 -0.45 -7.79 -26.15
CA ILE A 227 -0.23 -9.07 -26.84
C ILE A 227 -1.59 -9.68 -27.15
N LYS A 228 -1.76 -10.21 -28.36
CA LYS A 228 -3.00 -10.86 -28.81
C LYS A 228 -2.69 -12.22 -29.42
N ALA A 229 -3.35 -13.26 -28.93
CA ALA A 229 -3.23 -14.61 -29.48
C ALA A 229 -4.03 -14.76 -30.78
N SER A 230 -3.62 -15.69 -31.65
CA SER A 230 -4.37 -16.02 -32.88
C SER A 230 -5.76 -16.57 -32.54
N GLY A 231 -6.81 -16.02 -33.18
CA GLY A 231 -8.21 -16.34 -32.90
C GLY A 231 -8.84 -15.54 -31.74
N GLN A 232 -8.07 -14.70 -31.03
CA GLN A 232 -8.58 -13.81 -30.00
C GLN A 232 -9.13 -12.51 -30.61
N GLU A 233 -10.30 -12.04 -30.18
CA GLU A 233 -10.87 -10.80 -30.72
C GLU A 233 -10.17 -9.51 -30.22
N ARG A 234 -9.54 -9.55 -29.03
CA ARG A 234 -8.98 -8.35 -28.35
C ARG A 234 -7.58 -8.58 -27.81
N PHE A 235 -6.76 -7.53 -27.81
CA PHE A 235 -5.43 -7.52 -27.20
C PHE A 235 -5.49 -7.55 -25.66
N VAL A 236 -4.53 -8.23 -25.04
CA VAL A 236 -4.29 -8.28 -23.60
C VAL A 236 -3.04 -7.48 -23.25
N ARG A 237 -3.13 -6.57 -22.29
CA ARG A 237 -1.97 -5.77 -21.86
C ARG A 237 -1.12 -6.60 -20.90
N THR A 238 0.21 -6.51 -21.00
CA THR A 238 1.14 -7.26 -20.12
C THR A 238 0.88 -7.00 -18.64
N LYS A 239 0.60 -5.75 -18.24
CA LYS A 239 0.21 -5.41 -16.87
C LYS A 239 -1.08 -6.08 -16.34
N THR A 240 -1.95 -6.57 -17.23
CA THR A 240 -3.20 -7.27 -16.84
C THR A 240 -3.02 -8.79 -16.74
N LEU A 241 -1.79 -9.26 -17.01
CA LEU A 241 -1.34 -10.62 -16.79
C LEU A 241 -0.82 -10.79 -15.35
N GLY A 242 -0.38 -9.76 -14.66
CA GLY A 242 0.10 -9.85 -13.27
C GLY A 242 1.40 -9.08 -13.10
N GLU A 243 1.78 -8.82 -11.85
CA GLU A 243 2.90 -7.94 -11.51
C GLU A 243 4.24 -8.45 -12.07
N GLU A 244 4.44 -9.77 -12.02
CA GLU A 244 5.56 -10.54 -12.57
C GLU A 244 5.77 -10.39 -14.09
N TYR A 245 4.76 -9.84 -14.81
CA TYR A 245 4.75 -9.67 -16.26
C TYR A 245 4.70 -8.19 -16.67
N THR A 246 4.92 -7.29 -15.71
CA THR A 246 5.16 -5.87 -16.02
C THR A 246 6.45 -5.72 -16.81
N GLU A 247 6.57 -4.62 -17.56
CA GLU A 247 7.76 -4.37 -18.37
C GLU A 247 9.03 -4.35 -17.51
N GLU A 248 8.96 -3.76 -16.33
CA GLU A 248 10.03 -3.67 -15.35
C GLU A 248 10.40 -5.04 -14.77
N CYS A 249 9.41 -5.83 -14.32
CA CYS A 249 9.68 -7.17 -13.79
C CYS A 249 10.20 -8.13 -14.87
N LEU A 250 9.76 -7.99 -16.12
CA LEU A 250 10.31 -8.76 -17.25
C LEU A 250 11.77 -8.38 -17.53
N LYS A 251 12.14 -7.10 -17.39
CA LYS A 251 13.54 -6.65 -17.47
C LYS A 251 14.38 -7.20 -16.32
N ASP A 252 13.89 -7.16 -15.08
CA ASP A 252 14.59 -7.70 -13.91
C ASP A 252 14.79 -9.23 -14.03
N ARG A 253 13.77 -9.95 -14.48
CA ARG A 253 13.84 -11.41 -14.73
C ARG A 253 14.84 -11.78 -15.84
N ILE A 254 15.06 -10.90 -16.81
CA ILE A 254 16.08 -11.07 -17.86
C ILE A 254 17.48 -10.68 -17.32
N LEU A 255 17.57 -9.66 -16.46
CA LEU A 255 18.83 -9.08 -15.96
C LEU A 255 19.54 -9.96 -14.91
N TYR A 256 18.80 -10.61 -14.02
CA TYR A 256 19.38 -11.40 -12.91
C TYR A 256 19.58 -12.89 -13.23
N ARG A 257 19.50 -13.29 -14.51
CA ARG A 257 19.59 -14.70 -14.94
C ARG A 257 20.99 -15.32 -14.72
N ASP A 258 22.06 -14.52 -14.75
CA ASP A 258 23.44 -15.03 -14.87
C ASP A 258 24.29 -14.91 -13.57
N LEU A 259 23.68 -14.67 -12.40
CA LEU A 259 24.39 -14.53 -11.10
C LEU A 259 24.88 -15.86 -10.47
N ASP A 260 25.01 -16.91 -11.28
CA ASP A 260 25.25 -18.30 -10.86
C ASP A 260 26.71 -18.77 -11.08
N ALA A 261 27.70 -17.93 -10.77
CA ALA A 261 29.11 -18.31 -10.90
C ALA A 261 30.01 -17.75 -9.77
N GLY A 262 30.31 -18.63 -8.81
CA GLY A 262 31.59 -18.77 -8.08
C GLY A 262 32.25 -17.55 -7.41
N ASP A 263 32.27 -17.56 -6.06
CA ASP A 263 33.53 -17.60 -5.31
C ASP A 263 33.27 -17.86 -3.82
N THR A 264 33.97 -18.83 -3.25
CA THR A 264 33.97 -19.15 -1.82
C THR A 264 35.25 -18.63 -1.17
N PRO A 265 35.16 -17.88 -0.06
CA PRO A 265 36.29 -17.72 0.85
C PRO A 265 36.09 -18.55 2.14
N THR A 266 37.03 -19.48 2.33
CA THR A 266 37.56 -20.09 3.59
C THR A 266 37.85 -19.05 4.70
N GLN A 267 37.84 -19.29 6.03
CA GLN A 267 37.56 -20.43 6.92
C GLN A 267 37.41 -19.90 8.40
N ASP A 268 36.78 -20.69 9.27
CA ASP A 268 36.86 -20.79 10.74
C ASP A 268 36.32 -19.70 11.71
N SER A 269 35.06 -19.90 12.12
CA SER A 269 34.77 -20.52 13.42
C SER A 269 33.42 -21.25 13.30
N GLU A 270 33.34 -22.50 13.78
CA GLU A 270 32.15 -23.36 13.78
C GLU A 270 31.02 -22.73 14.62
N SER A 271 30.35 -21.73 14.08
CA SER A 271 29.09 -21.28 14.64
C SER A 271 28.10 -22.43 14.51
N GLN A 272 27.50 -22.86 15.62
CA GLN A 272 26.39 -23.81 15.64
C GLN A 272 25.28 -23.42 14.64
N LEU A 273 25.11 -22.12 14.38
CA LEU A 273 24.20 -21.60 13.36
C LEU A 273 24.62 -22.05 11.95
N ARG A 274 25.85 -21.77 11.52
CA ARG A 274 26.35 -22.16 10.18
C ARG A 274 26.37 -23.66 10.02
N ALA A 275 26.83 -24.39 11.03
CA ALA A 275 26.86 -25.85 11.03
C ALA A 275 25.45 -26.45 10.88
N ALA A 276 24.46 -25.91 11.60
CA ALA A 276 23.07 -26.35 11.49
C ALA A 276 22.49 -26.09 10.08
N TYR A 277 22.81 -24.94 9.48
CA TYR A 277 22.41 -24.63 8.11
C TYR A 277 23.04 -25.57 7.08
N VAL A 278 24.35 -25.80 7.16
CA VAL A 278 25.05 -26.74 6.26
C VAL A 278 24.49 -28.15 6.41
N ALA A 279 24.25 -28.61 7.64
CA ALA A 279 23.67 -29.92 7.92
C ALA A 279 22.26 -30.06 7.33
N VAL A 280 21.36 -29.11 7.59
CA VAL A 280 19.99 -29.20 7.07
C VAL A 280 19.94 -29.06 5.55
N ILE A 281 20.82 -28.28 4.93
CA ILE A 281 20.93 -28.21 3.46
C ILE A 281 21.25 -29.61 2.93
N GLY A 282 22.23 -30.29 3.53
CA GLY A 282 22.57 -31.67 3.20
C GLY A 282 21.39 -32.63 3.38
N ASP A 283 20.66 -32.54 4.49
CA ASP A 283 19.49 -33.39 4.75
C ASP A 283 18.36 -33.15 3.74
N VAL A 284 18.07 -31.88 3.43
CA VAL A 284 17.05 -31.51 2.43
C VAL A 284 17.46 -31.99 1.04
N LEU A 285 18.75 -31.89 0.70
CA LEU A 285 19.31 -32.43 -0.54
C LEU A 285 19.06 -33.94 -0.64
N VAL A 286 19.35 -34.68 0.42
CA VAL A 286 19.09 -36.13 0.49
C VAL A 286 17.60 -36.43 0.36
N LEU A 287 16.72 -35.68 1.03
CA LEU A 287 15.28 -35.84 0.88
C LEU A 287 14.79 -35.55 -0.54
N ALA A 288 15.34 -34.53 -1.20
CA ALA A 288 15.04 -34.19 -2.59
C ALA A 288 15.46 -35.33 -3.53
N THR A 289 16.70 -35.82 -3.40
CA THR A 289 17.22 -36.94 -4.20
C THR A 289 16.44 -38.23 -3.98
N GLN A 290 16.00 -38.51 -2.74
CA GLN A 290 15.23 -39.71 -2.40
C GLN A 290 13.72 -39.55 -2.64
N HIS A 291 13.26 -38.41 -3.15
CA HIS A 291 11.84 -38.09 -3.33
C HIS A 291 11.00 -38.27 -2.05
N LYS A 292 11.57 -37.92 -0.90
CA LYS A 292 10.94 -38.02 0.43
C LYS A 292 10.38 -36.68 0.95
N LYS A 293 10.47 -35.63 0.13
CA LYS A 293 9.82 -34.33 0.34
C LYS A 293 9.00 -33.97 -0.91
N VAL A 294 8.11 -33.00 -0.77
CA VAL A 294 7.43 -32.42 -1.93
C VAL A 294 8.47 -31.72 -2.83
N PRO A 295 8.56 -32.09 -4.12
CA PRO A 295 9.46 -31.41 -5.05
C PRO A 295 8.91 -30.00 -5.31
N ARG A 296 9.70 -28.98 -4.98
CA ARG A 296 9.39 -27.56 -5.19
C ARG A 296 10.52 -26.95 -6.00
N LYS A 297 10.19 -26.19 -7.04
CA LYS A 297 11.17 -25.63 -7.97
C LYS A 297 11.46 -24.17 -7.61
N HIS A 298 12.73 -23.80 -7.55
CA HIS A 298 13.13 -22.39 -7.46
C HIS A 298 12.85 -21.69 -8.79
N ILE A 299 13.37 -22.26 -9.86
CA ILE A 299 13.10 -21.88 -11.25
C ILE A 299 11.88 -22.68 -11.69
N VAL A 300 10.71 -22.06 -11.56
CA VAL A 300 9.40 -22.69 -11.82
C VAL A 300 9.29 -23.22 -13.26
N THR A 301 10.04 -22.64 -14.19
CA THR A 301 10.05 -22.99 -15.62
C THR A 301 10.95 -24.17 -15.98
N ALA A 302 11.97 -24.49 -15.19
CA ALA A 302 12.87 -25.62 -15.44
C ALA A 302 12.25 -26.95 -14.98
N GLU A 303 12.79 -28.08 -15.45
CA GLU A 303 12.44 -29.39 -14.88
C GLU A 303 12.86 -29.43 -13.41
N TYR A 304 12.18 -30.29 -12.64
CA TYR A 304 12.62 -30.49 -11.26
C TYR A 304 13.93 -31.29 -11.29
N SER A 305 14.99 -30.67 -10.83
CA SER A 305 16.24 -31.33 -10.45
C SER A 305 16.56 -30.94 -9.01
N VAL A 306 17.52 -31.66 -8.41
CA VAL A 306 17.94 -31.39 -7.04
C VAL A 306 18.60 -30.01 -6.94
N GLU A 307 19.30 -29.60 -7.99
CA GLU A 307 19.94 -28.28 -8.14
C GLU A 307 18.91 -27.14 -8.27
N ASN A 308 17.71 -27.44 -8.76
CA ASN A 308 16.59 -26.49 -8.88
C ASN A 308 15.61 -26.59 -7.70
N ASP A 309 15.97 -27.23 -6.59
CA ASP A 309 15.07 -27.37 -5.45
C ASP A 309 14.93 -26.04 -4.67
N LEU A 310 13.69 -25.55 -4.53
CA LEU A 310 13.39 -24.28 -3.86
C LEU A 310 13.83 -24.26 -2.40
N ASP A 311 13.72 -25.39 -1.70
CA ASP A 311 14.03 -25.45 -0.27
C ASP A 311 15.55 -25.43 -0.06
N VAL A 312 16.30 -26.11 -0.94
CA VAL A 312 17.78 -26.04 -0.98
C VAL A 312 18.24 -24.62 -1.32
N TYR A 313 17.64 -24.00 -2.34
CA TYR A 313 17.96 -22.62 -2.73
C TYR A 313 17.72 -21.63 -1.59
N LYS A 314 16.54 -21.67 -0.96
CA LYS A 314 16.19 -20.77 0.15
C LYS A 314 17.17 -20.87 1.32
N LEU A 315 17.49 -22.10 1.74
CA LEU A 315 18.46 -22.33 2.81
C LEU A 315 19.87 -21.84 2.43
N SER A 316 20.28 -22.05 1.17
CA SER A 316 21.58 -21.59 0.66
C SER A 316 21.67 -20.06 0.57
N ALA A 317 20.58 -19.39 0.17
CA ALA A 317 20.47 -17.94 0.15
C ALA A 317 20.55 -17.36 1.58
N GLN A 318 19.83 -17.95 2.53
CA GLN A 318 19.92 -17.57 3.95
C GLN A 318 21.34 -17.76 4.50
N LEU A 319 22.00 -18.88 4.20
CA LEU A 319 23.40 -19.14 4.58
C LEU A 319 24.36 -18.11 3.97
N SER A 320 24.12 -17.70 2.73
CA SER A 320 24.92 -16.66 2.06
C SER A 320 24.79 -15.31 2.78
N VAL A 321 23.60 -14.96 3.27
CA VAL A 321 23.39 -13.76 4.10
C VAL A 321 24.12 -13.90 5.44
N ILE A 322 24.03 -15.04 6.12
CA ILE A 322 24.76 -15.32 7.38
C ILE A 322 26.26 -15.11 7.19
N ASN A 323 26.81 -15.51 6.05
CA ASN A 323 28.23 -15.34 5.73
C ASN A 323 28.57 -13.89 5.38
N LYS A 324 27.81 -13.26 4.49
CA LYS A 324 28.02 -11.87 4.05
C LYS A 324 27.96 -10.88 5.21
N GLU A 325 26.98 -11.05 6.09
CA GLU A 325 26.77 -10.18 7.26
C GLU A 325 27.64 -10.60 8.46
N ASN A 326 28.44 -11.65 8.31
CA ASN A 326 29.26 -12.24 9.36
C ASN A 326 28.47 -12.47 10.66
N ILE A 327 27.32 -13.13 10.56
CA ILE A 327 26.47 -13.46 11.71
C ILE A 327 27.11 -14.65 12.44
N ILE A 328 27.60 -14.40 13.66
CA ILE A 328 28.45 -15.38 14.37
C ILE A 328 27.66 -16.35 15.25
N SER A 329 26.41 -16.05 15.61
CA SER A 329 25.55 -16.92 16.41
C SER A 329 24.08 -16.54 16.28
N ILE A 330 23.17 -17.40 16.77
CA ILE A 330 21.75 -17.06 16.87
C ILE A 330 21.53 -15.85 17.80
N GLY A 331 22.30 -15.74 18.89
CA GLY A 331 22.22 -14.58 19.79
C GLY A 331 22.70 -13.28 19.15
N ASP A 332 23.71 -13.33 18.28
CA ASP A 332 24.13 -12.18 17.46
C ASP A 332 23.01 -11.76 16.50
N LEU A 333 22.39 -12.73 15.80
CA LEU A 333 21.26 -12.46 14.92
C LEU A 333 20.08 -11.81 15.66
N GLU A 334 19.71 -12.34 16.82
CA GLU A 334 18.63 -11.78 17.65
C GLU A 334 18.97 -10.39 18.20
N GLY A 335 20.23 -10.17 18.58
CA GLY A 335 20.74 -8.85 18.96
C GLY A 335 20.61 -7.84 17.82
N ARG A 336 20.99 -8.23 16.59
CA ARG A 336 20.84 -7.41 15.38
C ARG A 336 19.38 -7.15 15.03
N ILE A 337 18.49 -8.14 15.12
CA ILE A 337 17.04 -7.97 14.94
C ILE A 337 16.50 -6.96 15.95
N THR A 338 16.89 -7.09 17.22
CA THR A 338 16.46 -6.19 18.30
C THR A 338 16.94 -4.76 18.03
N LYS A 339 18.19 -4.60 17.61
CA LYS A 339 18.77 -3.30 17.23
C LYS A 339 18.07 -2.70 16.03
N LEU A 340 17.88 -3.45 14.94
CA LEU A 340 17.16 -3.00 13.75
C LEU A 340 15.74 -2.57 14.08
N ARG A 341 15.06 -3.29 14.97
CA ARG A 341 13.72 -2.91 15.43
C ARG A 341 13.73 -1.58 16.19
N ALA A 342 14.70 -1.37 17.08
CA ALA A 342 14.84 -0.11 17.82
C ALA A 342 15.22 1.06 16.89
N ASP A 343 16.14 0.82 15.94
CA ASP A 343 16.56 1.82 14.96
C ASP A 343 15.41 2.17 14.00
N TYR A 344 14.64 1.19 13.55
CA TYR A 344 13.42 1.39 12.75
C TYR A 344 12.41 2.26 13.49
N GLU A 345 12.11 1.93 14.75
CA GLU A 345 11.15 2.68 15.56
C GLU A 345 11.61 4.13 15.78
N LYS A 346 12.91 4.33 16.04
CA LYS A 346 13.50 5.67 16.18
C LYS A 346 13.40 6.48 14.88
N GLN A 347 13.79 5.89 13.75
CA GLN A 347 13.72 6.55 12.44
C GLN A 347 12.26 6.86 12.06
N ARG A 348 11.34 5.95 12.41
CA ARG A 348 9.91 6.14 12.18
C ARG A 348 9.41 7.36 12.94
N GLN A 349 9.66 7.43 14.25
CA GLN A 349 9.31 8.60 15.08
C GLN A 349 9.86 9.92 14.53
N GLU A 350 11.11 9.90 14.05
CA GLU A 350 11.73 11.08 13.43
C GLU A 350 11.00 11.48 12.13
N VAL A 351 10.74 10.53 11.23
CA VAL A 351 9.96 10.75 10.00
C VAL A 351 8.59 11.36 10.28
N ASN A 352 7.92 10.89 11.31
CA ASN A 352 6.61 11.38 11.70
C ASN A 352 6.64 12.83 12.15
N SER A 353 7.63 13.20 12.97
CA SER A 353 7.82 14.59 13.39
C SER A 353 8.01 15.52 12.18
N PHE A 354 8.75 15.06 11.18
CA PHE A 354 8.94 15.80 9.94
C PHE A 354 7.67 15.85 9.08
N ILE A 355 6.87 14.79 9.03
CA ILE A 355 5.60 14.78 8.28
C ILE A 355 4.56 15.69 8.93
N GLU A 356 4.44 15.66 10.26
CA GLU A 356 3.55 16.56 10.99
C GLU A 356 3.94 18.01 10.72
N GLU A 357 5.24 18.33 10.82
CA GLU A 357 5.74 19.65 10.48
C GLU A 357 5.46 20.00 9.01
N HIS A 358 5.77 19.10 8.07
CA HIS A 358 5.52 19.31 6.65
C HIS A 358 4.04 19.59 6.35
N ASN A 359 3.13 18.78 6.88
CA ASN A 359 1.68 18.95 6.68
C ASN A 359 1.18 20.27 7.24
N ARG A 360 1.69 20.69 8.40
CA ARG A 360 1.42 22.00 8.98
C ARG A 360 1.92 23.12 8.08
N LEU A 361 3.16 23.05 7.59
CA LEU A 361 3.74 24.07 6.73
C LEU A 361 3.05 24.15 5.36
N VAL A 362 2.67 23.02 4.76
CA VAL A 362 1.90 22.97 3.51
C VAL A 362 0.53 23.63 3.70
N SER A 363 -0.19 23.28 4.78
CA SER A 363 -1.51 23.87 5.08
C SER A 363 -1.43 25.38 5.29
N LEU A 364 -0.36 25.84 5.94
CA LEU A 364 -0.09 27.25 6.15
C LEU A 364 0.29 27.95 4.84
N TRP A 365 1.11 27.31 4.01
CA TRP A 365 1.54 27.83 2.71
C TRP A 365 0.35 28.00 1.76
N GLU A 366 -0.58 27.05 1.72
CA GLU A 366 -1.83 27.15 0.95
C GLU A 366 -2.67 28.34 1.44
N GLN A 367 -2.80 28.54 2.76
CA GLN A 367 -3.52 29.68 3.33
C GLN A 367 -2.86 31.03 3.05
N VAL A 368 -1.52 31.13 3.10
CA VAL A 368 -0.82 32.37 2.76
C VAL A 368 -0.97 32.69 1.27
N LYS A 369 -0.90 31.67 0.40
CA LYS A 369 -1.15 31.82 -1.03
C LYS A 369 -2.57 32.35 -1.30
N ASP A 370 -3.56 31.78 -0.62
CA ASP A 370 -4.95 32.24 -0.72
C ASP A 370 -5.12 33.66 -0.16
N TYR A 371 -4.46 34.00 0.95
CA TYR A 371 -4.48 35.36 1.52
C TYR A 371 -3.97 36.40 0.54
N HIS A 372 -2.83 36.18 -0.10
CA HIS A 372 -2.30 37.12 -1.10
C HIS A 372 -3.22 37.25 -2.30
N ALA A 373 -3.70 36.13 -2.86
CA ALA A 373 -4.60 36.14 -4.00
C ALA A 373 -5.92 36.88 -3.72
N LEU A 374 -6.43 36.79 -2.49
CA LEU A 374 -7.63 37.49 -2.06
C LEU A 374 -7.35 38.96 -1.69
N SER A 375 -6.19 39.29 -1.11
CA SER A 375 -5.84 40.66 -0.74
C SER A 375 -5.60 41.55 -1.95
N ASP A 376 -5.11 40.98 -3.05
CA ASP A 376 -4.89 41.69 -4.32
C ASP A 376 -6.20 41.91 -5.11
N LYS A 377 -7.31 41.31 -4.65
CA LYS A 377 -8.62 41.40 -5.30
C LYS A 377 -9.38 42.61 -4.76
N GLY A 378 -9.77 43.54 -5.66
CA GLY A 378 -10.42 44.81 -5.28
C GLY A 378 -11.80 44.64 -4.61
N GLU A 379 -12.72 43.90 -5.24
CA GLU A 379 -14.01 43.56 -4.64
C GLU A 379 -14.05 42.08 -4.24
N LEU A 380 -14.34 41.85 -2.96
CA LEU A 380 -14.44 40.52 -2.36
C LEU A 380 -15.89 40.17 -2.06
N SER A 381 -16.32 38.99 -2.50
CA SER A 381 -17.59 38.41 -2.08
C SER A 381 -17.58 38.04 -0.58
N GLU A 382 -18.76 37.84 0.02
CA GLU A 382 -18.85 37.45 1.43
C GLU A 382 -18.12 36.13 1.76
N THR A 383 -18.08 35.21 0.80
CA THR A 383 -17.35 33.93 0.93
C THR A 383 -15.84 34.15 0.92
N GLU A 384 -15.37 35.08 0.09
CA GLU A 384 -13.96 35.46 0.00
C GLU A 384 -13.51 36.27 1.21
N LYS A 385 -14.36 37.14 1.76
CA LYS A 385 -14.10 37.83 3.04
C LYS A 385 -13.94 36.85 4.19
N LEU A 386 -14.80 35.83 4.27
CA LEU A 386 -14.64 34.76 5.25
C LEU A 386 -13.31 34.04 5.06
N LYS A 387 -13.01 33.56 3.85
CA LYS A 387 -11.77 32.84 3.56
C LYS A 387 -10.54 33.68 3.90
N LEU A 388 -10.56 34.98 3.56
CA LEU A 388 -9.51 35.93 3.90
C LEU A 388 -9.34 36.08 5.42
N SER A 389 -10.44 36.14 6.19
CA SER A 389 -10.39 36.24 7.65
C SER A 389 -9.78 35.00 8.32
N ILE A 390 -10.09 33.80 7.80
CA ILE A 390 -9.53 32.53 8.27
C ILE A 390 -8.02 32.50 8.00
N CYS A 391 -7.62 32.85 6.77
CA CYS A 391 -6.20 32.88 6.40
C CYS A 391 -5.42 33.93 7.21
N LYS A 392 -5.98 35.13 7.42
CA LYS A 392 -5.36 36.19 8.21
C LYS A 392 -5.10 35.77 9.66
N ARG A 393 -6.05 35.04 10.26
CA ARG A 393 -5.89 34.49 11.61
C ARG A 393 -4.77 33.46 11.66
N ALA A 394 -4.78 32.49 10.75
CA ALA A 394 -3.75 31.45 10.69
C ALA A 394 -2.33 32.01 10.46
N MET A 395 -2.21 33.07 9.65
CA MET A 395 -0.94 33.78 9.43
C MET A 395 -0.47 34.51 10.69
N SER A 396 -1.37 35.21 11.38
CA SER A 396 -1.06 35.94 12.62
C SER A 396 -0.62 34.97 13.72
N ASP A 397 -1.35 33.87 13.89
CA ASP A 397 -1.05 32.82 14.88
C ASP A 397 0.29 32.11 14.58
N SER A 398 0.73 32.13 13.32
CA SER A 398 1.98 31.51 12.86
C SER A 398 3.14 32.51 12.66
N GLY A 399 2.91 33.80 12.94
CA GLY A 399 3.94 34.84 12.83
C GLY A 399 4.40 35.19 11.41
N ILE A 400 3.56 34.97 10.39
CA ILE A 400 3.90 35.24 8.98
C ILE A 400 3.32 36.59 8.57
N PHE A 401 4.17 37.60 8.33
CA PHE A 401 3.72 38.97 8.04
C PHE A 401 4.29 39.54 6.74
N THR A 402 5.39 39.00 6.24
CA THR A 402 6.12 39.55 5.09
C THR A 402 6.24 38.55 3.95
N ARG A 403 6.58 39.06 2.75
CA ARG A 403 6.87 38.20 1.60
C ARG A 403 8.11 37.32 1.84
N ALA A 404 9.07 37.82 2.60
CA ALA A 404 10.26 37.07 2.99
C ALA A 404 9.88 35.86 3.87
N ASP A 405 8.96 36.03 4.84
CA ASP A 405 8.48 34.93 5.70
C ASP A 405 7.81 33.83 4.86
N PHE A 406 7.08 34.21 3.81
CA PHE A 406 6.45 33.27 2.89
C PHE A 406 7.45 32.48 2.04
N ASP A 407 8.47 33.15 1.50
CA ASP A 407 9.51 32.47 0.72
C ASP A 407 10.31 31.52 1.61
N GLN A 408 10.58 31.89 2.86
CA GLN A 408 11.22 31.05 3.86
C GLN A 408 10.36 29.83 4.24
N LEU A 409 9.04 29.99 4.34
CA LEU A 409 8.09 28.90 4.55
C LEU A 409 8.14 27.88 3.41
N LYS A 410 8.16 28.36 2.16
CA LYS A 410 8.22 27.51 0.98
C LYS A 410 9.54 26.73 0.91
N GLU A 411 10.65 27.39 1.18
CA GLU A 411 11.97 26.75 1.24
C GLU A 411 12.02 25.66 2.32
N ARG A 412 11.58 25.99 3.55
CA ARG A 412 11.50 25.03 4.66
C ARG A 412 10.64 23.82 4.32
N THR A 413 9.48 24.04 3.70
CA THR A 413 8.59 22.95 3.24
C THR A 413 9.32 22.01 2.28
N GLY A 414 10.03 22.55 1.28
CA GLY A 414 10.79 21.76 0.32
C GLY A 414 11.99 21.02 0.92
N ILE A 415 12.65 21.60 1.93
CA ILE A 415 13.73 20.92 2.66
C ILE A 415 13.18 19.73 3.45
N ILE A 416 12.06 19.91 4.15
CA ILE A 416 11.46 18.84 4.94
C ILE A 416 10.92 17.72 4.05
N ASP A 417 10.29 18.03 2.92
CA ASP A 417 9.82 17.04 1.94
C ASP A 417 10.96 16.12 1.43
N LYS A 418 12.12 16.71 1.11
CA LYS A 418 13.33 15.96 0.76
C LYS A 418 13.82 15.08 1.90
N LYS A 419 13.81 15.57 3.14
CA LYS A 419 14.20 14.78 4.32
C LYS A 419 13.25 13.60 4.52
N ILE A 420 11.94 13.83 4.45
CA ILE A 420 10.91 12.78 4.55
C ILE A 420 11.16 11.69 3.51
N THR A 421 11.40 12.08 2.26
CA THR A 421 11.64 11.12 1.16
C THR A 421 12.89 10.28 1.43
N ALA A 422 14.01 10.92 1.81
CA ALA A 422 15.25 10.20 2.09
C ALA A 422 15.13 9.24 3.30
N MET A 423 14.40 9.65 4.34
CA MET A 423 14.20 8.80 5.51
C MET A 423 13.21 7.65 5.26
N LYS A 424 12.22 7.82 4.36
CA LYS A 424 11.36 6.72 3.91
C LYS A 424 12.16 5.63 3.21
N ASP A 425 13.07 6.02 2.31
CA ASP A 425 13.97 5.06 1.64
C ASP A 425 14.87 4.32 2.65
N SER A 426 15.28 4.99 3.73
CA SER A 426 16.03 4.37 4.83
C SER A 426 15.18 3.37 5.62
N LEU A 427 13.93 3.73 5.94
CA LEU A 427 12.99 2.86 6.65
C LEU A 427 12.68 1.59 5.86
N ASP A 428 12.47 1.70 4.55
CA ASP A 428 12.22 0.54 3.68
C ASP A 428 13.42 -0.43 3.68
N LYS A 429 14.65 0.09 3.58
CA LYS A 429 15.87 -0.73 3.67
C LYS A 429 15.99 -1.41 5.03
N CYS A 430 15.72 -0.68 6.11
CA CYS A 430 15.73 -1.23 7.47
C CYS A 430 14.70 -2.36 7.64
N ARG A 431 13.49 -2.18 7.08
CA ARG A 431 12.42 -3.18 7.08
C ARG A 431 12.82 -4.44 6.31
N GLN A 432 13.34 -4.28 5.09
CA GLN A 432 13.80 -5.41 4.27
C GLN A 432 14.89 -6.22 5.00
N GLN A 433 15.85 -5.54 5.62
CA GLN A 433 16.91 -6.21 6.39
C GLN A 433 16.35 -6.94 7.61
N TYR A 434 15.40 -6.34 8.33
CA TYR A 434 14.71 -6.98 9.44
C TYR A 434 13.97 -8.25 9.00
N ASP A 435 13.24 -8.21 7.89
CA ASP A 435 12.48 -9.36 7.37
C ASP A 435 13.40 -10.52 7.01
N VAL A 436 14.56 -10.23 6.38
CA VAL A 436 15.58 -11.24 6.07
C VAL A 436 16.15 -11.87 7.34
N PHE A 437 16.54 -11.07 8.33
CA PHE A 437 17.10 -11.61 9.58
C PHE A 437 16.07 -12.40 10.39
N ARG A 438 14.82 -11.95 10.40
CA ARG A 438 13.71 -12.67 11.02
C ARG A 438 13.51 -14.05 10.37
N ASP A 439 13.50 -14.12 9.04
CA ASP A 439 13.31 -15.37 8.29
C ASP A 439 14.44 -16.37 8.58
N ILE A 440 15.68 -15.90 8.64
CA ILE A 440 16.84 -16.71 9.04
C ILE A 440 16.67 -17.25 10.48
N ARG A 441 16.27 -16.40 11.43
CA ARG A 441 16.06 -16.80 12.83
C ARG A 441 14.97 -17.87 12.94
N ASP A 442 13.84 -17.65 12.28
CA ASP A 442 12.69 -18.55 12.35
C ASP A 442 13.01 -19.91 11.71
N THR A 443 13.74 -19.87 10.60
CA THR A 443 14.26 -21.08 9.94
C THR A 443 15.23 -21.83 10.86
N TYR A 444 16.19 -21.14 11.49
CA TYR A 444 17.10 -21.75 12.46
C TYR A 444 16.35 -22.43 13.62
N TYR A 445 15.32 -21.78 14.17
CA TYR A 445 14.56 -22.38 15.26
C TYR A 445 13.84 -23.66 14.83
N ASN A 446 13.27 -23.68 13.62
CA ASN A 446 12.67 -24.89 13.06
C ASN A 446 13.72 -26.00 12.85
N ILE A 447 14.93 -25.66 12.44
CA ILE A 447 16.05 -26.60 12.30
C ILE A 447 16.43 -27.17 13.68
N SER A 448 16.64 -26.30 14.67
CA SER A 448 17.12 -26.68 16.01
C SER A 448 16.15 -27.59 16.78
N LYS A 449 14.84 -27.47 16.52
CA LYS A 449 13.80 -28.32 17.10
C LYS A 449 13.62 -29.65 16.38
N GLY A 450 14.24 -29.83 15.22
CA GLY A 450 14.01 -30.98 14.32
C GLY A 450 12.69 -30.89 13.53
N ASP A 451 11.95 -29.79 13.66
CA ASP A 451 10.66 -29.57 13.03
C ASP A 451 10.82 -29.37 11.51
N TYR A 452 11.92 -28.74 11.07
CA TYR A 452 12.11 -28.38 9.66
C TYR A 452 12.03 -29.60 8.73
N ILE A 453 12.86 -30.61 8.98
CA ILE A 453 12.89 -31.86 8.21
C ILE A 453 11.60 -32.67 8.41
N SER A 454 11.12 -32.76 9.66
CA SER A 454 9.90 -33.50 9.99
C SER A 454 8.68 -32.97 9.24
N ASN A 455 8.56 -31.64 9.13
CA ASN A 455 7.48 -30.98 8.39
C ASN A 455 7.54 -31.30 6.89
N LEU A 456 8.72 -31.29 6.27
CA LEU A 456 8.88 -31.63 4.84
C LEU A 456 8.48 -33.08 4.55
N VAL A 457 8.86 -34.00 5.42
CA VAL A 457 8.52 -35.43 5.28
C VAL A 457 7.03 -35.66 5.52
N GLU A 458 6.45 -34.99 6.52
CA GLU A 458 5.02 -35.11 6.84
C GLU A 458 4.15 -34.50 5.74
N GLU A 459 4.55 -33.37 5.16
CA GLU A 459 3.90 -32.76 3.99
C GLU A 459 3.84 -33.74 2.81
N GLU A 460 4.94 -34.43 2.51
CA GLU A 460 4.97 -35.45 1.45
C GLU A 460 4.11 -36.68 1.80
N ARG A 461 4.11 -37.14 3.05
CA ARG A 461 3.21 -38.23 3.50
C ARG A 461 1.75 -37.87 3.29
N GLN A 462 1.35 -36.65 3.65
CA GLN A 462 0.00 -36.15 3.45
C GLN A 462 -0.35 -36.08 1.95
N ARG A 463 0.56 -35.56 1.12
CA ARG A 463 0.40 -35.55 -0.35
C ARG A 463 0.18 -36.95 -0.90
N GLN A 464 0.99 -37.92 -0.50
CA GLN A 464 0.84 -39.32 -0.94
C GLN A 464 -0.47 -39.96 -0.46
N ALA A 465 -0.90 -39.68 0.76
CA ALA A 465 -2.18 -40.15 1.29
C ALA A 465 -3.37 -39.57 0.50
N GLN A 466 -3.31 -38.29 0.13
CA GLN A 466 -4.32 -37.63 -0.72
C GLN A 466 -4.38 -38.28 -2.12
N VAL A 467 -3.23 -38.53 -2.73
CA VAL A 467 -3.13 -39.19 -4.05
C VAL A 467 -3.68 -40.61 -4.00
N LYS A 468 -3.43 -41.37 -2.92
CA LYS A 468 -3.98 -42.72 -2.73
C LYS A 468 -5.50 -42.72 -2.57
N LYS A 469 -6.07 -41.76 -1.82
CA LYS A 469 -7.54 -41.63 -1.66
C LYS A 469 -8.27 -41.27 -2.96
N ASN A 470 -7.60 -40.58 -3.87
CA ASN A 470 -8.19 -40.12 -5.14
C ASN A 470 -8.02 -41.12 -6.31
N LYS A 471 -7.40 -42.29 -6.10
CA LYS A 471 -7.35 -43.34 -7.13
C LYS A 471 -8.70 -44.09 -7.17
N PRO A 472 -9.38 -44.17 -8.33
CA PRO A 472 -10.64 -44.90 -8.44
C PRO A 472 -10.41 -46.37 -8.08
N HIS A 473 -11.25 -46.91 -7.19
CA HIS A 473 -11.31 -48.36 -6.95
C HIS A 473 -11.69 -49.03 -8.26
N ARG A 474 -10.79 -49.88 -8.75
CA ARG A 474 -10.98 -50.64 -9.98
C ARG A 474 -11.80 -51.89 -9.72
#